data_AF-A0A7Z1IMM9-F1
#
_entry.id   AF-A0A7Z1IMM9-F1
#
_cell.length_a   1.000
_cell.length_b   1.000
_cell.length_c   1.000
_cell.angle_alpha   90.00
_cell.angle_beta   90.00
_cell.angle_gamma   90.00
#
_symmetry.space_group_name_H-M   'P 1'
#
loop_
_entity.id
_entity.type
_entity.pdbx_description
1 polymer ?
#
loop_
_entity_poly.entity_id
_entity_poly.type
_entity_poly.pdbx_seq_one_letter_code
_entity_poly.pdbx_strand_id
1 'polypeptide(L)'
;MERYEAFMKHLPVGSRDKTLIALKGHLLLETALREYIYRRVSLPERLEKKQMSFASLIDFASCLEFNARIDWIWKALRKANQIRNQLAHQLEPAKLEETEDALVEYVEANDGEFSVAAGDDLMYEKLALIFFQLFDVLISAPTTDENIQQDGMKKYKGLSFDQLLGSASNGASLGPLEAIDKVLGKKPGYTPPPRSKKRRRQW
;
A
#
# COMPACT_ATOMS: atom_id res chain seq x y z
N MET A 1 -2.36 -4.63 16.52
CA MET A 1 -1.25 -4.89 17.45
C MET A 1 -0.41 -6.08 17.02
N GLU A 2 -0.99 -7.28 16.81
CA GLU A 2 -0.25 -8.50 16.43
C GLU A 2 0.73 -8.34 15.24
N ARG A 3 0.36 -7.56 14.21
CA ARG A 3 1.22 -7.31 13.03
C ARG A 3 2.49 -6.51 13.36
N TYR A 4 2.37 -5.49 14.19
CA TYR A 4 3.50 -4.68 14.63
C TYR A 4 4.38 -5.46 15.60
N GLU A 5 3.80 -6.30 16.45
CA GLU A 5 4.55 -7.22 17.32
C GLU A 5 5.37 -8.22 16.50
N ALA A 6 4.78 -8.80 15.45
CA ALA A 6 5.50 -9.67 14.54
C ALA A 6 6.64 -8.93 13.82
N PHE A 7 6.39 -7.70 13.36
CA PHE A 7 7.41 -6.87 12.74
C PHE A 7 8.59 -6.60 13.70
N MET A 8 8.30 -6.10 14.90
CA MET A 8 9.32 -5.78 15.92
C MET A 8 10.09 -7.02 16.39
N LYS A 9 9.43 -8.18 16.45
CA LYS A 9 10.07 -9.46 16.81
C LYS A 9 11.03 -9.96 15.74
N HIS A 10 10.75 -9.68 14.47
CA HIS A 10 11.49 -10.26 13.35
C HIS A 10 12.52 -9.33 12.71
N LEU A 11 12.38 -8.02 12.87
CA LEU A 11 13.39 -7.06 12.45
C LEU A 11 14.51 -6.98 13.49
N PRO A 12 15.76 -7.35 13.15
CA PRO A 12 16.84 -7.37 14.12
C PRO A 12 17.47 -5.97 14.25
N VAL A 13 16.75 -5.03 14.89
CA VAL A 13 17.13 -3.60 14.98
C VAL A 13 18.52 -3.40 15.61
N GLY A 14 18.90 -4.23 16.58
CA GLY A 14 20.24 -4.21 17.20
C GLY A 14 21.35 -4.96 16.42
N SER A 15 21.08 -5.44 15.21
CA SER A 15 22.06 -6.14 14.39
C SER A 15 23.15 -5.19 13.87
N ARG A 16 24.41 -5.62 13.96
CA ARG A 16 25.53 -4.97 13.26
C ARG A 16 25.72 -5.46 11.83
N ASP A 17 24.88 -6.39 11.38
CA ASP A 17 24.80 -6.83 9.99
C ASP A 17 23.64 -6.12 9.28
N LYS A 18 24.00 -5.18 8.42
CA LYS A 18 23.10 -4.42 7.55
C LYS A 18 22.33 -5.31 6.57
N THR A 19 23.00 -6.34 6.03
CA THR A 19 22.40 -7.29 5.09
C THR A 19 21.25 -8.01 5.75
N LEU A 20 21.42 -8.41 7.01
CA LEU A 20 20.39 -9.10 7.77
C LEU A 20 19.16 -8.21 8.01
N ILE A 21 19.37 -6.93 8.35
CA ILE A 21 18.28 -5.95 8.52
C ILE A 21 17.54 -5.76 7.20
N ALA A 22 18.26 -5.52 6.10
CA ALA A 22 17.64 -5.31 4.79
C ALA A 22 16.87 -6.56 4.33
N LEU A 23 17.42 -7.76 4.51
CA LEU A 23 16.77 -9.00 4.11
C LEU A 23 15.49 -9.26 4.92
N LYS A 24 15.54 -9.13 6.25
CA LYS A 24 14.37 -9.31 7.12
C LYS A 24 13.31 -8.23 6.88
N GLY A 25 13.74 -6.98 6.74
CA GLY A 25 12.87 -5.86 6.37
C GLY A 25 12.13 -6.11 5.06
N HIS A 26 12.81 -6.62 4.03
CA HIS A 26 12.18 -6.98 2.76
C HIS A 26 11.13 -8.08 2.89
N LEU A 27 11.40 -9.14 3.66
CA LEU A 27 10.43 -10.22 3.88
C LEU A 27 9.16 -9.71 4.58
N LEU A 28 9.32 -8.78 5.53
CA LEU A 28 8.21 -8.13 6.21
C LEU A 28 7.41 -7.24 5.26
N LEU A 29 8.08 -6.44 4.43
CA LEU A 29 7.42 -5.63 3.39
C LEU A 29 6.71 -6.49 2.34
N GLU A 30 7.28 -7.63 1.95
CA GLU A 30 6.63 -8.54 1.01
C GLU A 30 5.31 -9.07 1.60
N THR A 31 5.34 -9.44 2.88
CA THR A 31 4.16 -9.91 3.60
C THR A 31 3.10 -8.80 3.66
N ALA A 32 3.50 -7.57 3.98
CA ALA A 32 2.60 -6.41 3.99
C ALA A 32 2.03 -6.08 2.61
N LEU A 33 2.84 -6.16 1.54
CA LEU A 33 2.37 -5.96 0.16
C LEU A 33 1.35 -7.01 -0.26
N ARG A 34 1.58 -8.28 0.06
CA ARG A 34 0.62 -9.34 -0.21
C ARG A 34 -0.69 -9.09 0.51
N GLU A 35 -0.64 -8.73 1.78
CA GLU A 35 -1.83 -8.39 2.55
C GLU A 35 -2.54 -7.14 1.99
N TYR A 36 -1.77 -6.12 1.61
CA TYR A 36 -2.29 -4.91 0.96
C TYR A 36 -3.08 -5.23 -0.30
N ILE A 37 -2.56 -6.14 -1.14
CA ILE A 37 -3.22 -6.61 -2.35
C ILE A 37 -4.46 -7.45 -2.02
N TYR A 38 -4.34 -8.41 -1.09
CA TYR A 38 -5.44 -9.32 -0.75
C TYR A 38 -6.67 -8.60 -0.20
N ARG A 39 -6.47 -7.50 0.52
CA ARG A 39 -7.57 -6.64 1.01
C ARG A 39 -8.27 -5.84 -0.09
N ARG A 40 -7.72 -5.76 -1.30
CA ARG A 40 -8.20 -4.91 -2.40
C ARG A 40 -8.68 -5.67 -3.63
N VAL A 41 -8.48 -6.98 -3.67
CA VAL A 41 -8.95 -7.85 -4.75
C VAL A 41 -10.18 -8.64 -4.29
N SER A 42 -11.12 -8.89 -5.21
CA SER A 42 -12.36 -9.60 -4.87
C SER A 42 -12.20 -11.09 -4.59
N LEU A 43 -11.11 -11.71 -5.07
CA LEU A 43 -10.84 -13.16 -4.99
C LEU A 43 -9.37 -13.41 -4.65
N PRO A 44 -8.93 -13.09 -3.41
CA PRO A 44 -7.54 -13.20 -2.98
C PRO A 44 -6.97 -14.62 -3.06
N GLU A 45 -7.82 -15.65 -2.92
CA GLU A 45 -7.44 -17.06 -2.98
C GLU A 45 -6.82 -17.46 -4.32
N ARG A 46 -7.09 -16.71 -5.39
CA ARG A 46 -6.48 -16.92 -6.72
C ARG A 46 -5.01 -16.50 -6.77
N LEU A 47 -4.58 -15.67 -5.82
CA LEU A 47 -3.22 -15.12 -5.74
C LEU A 47 -2.37 -15.81 -4.67
N GLU A 48 -2.96 -16.51 -3.71
CA GLU A 48 -2.24 -17.16 -2.60
C GLU A 48 -1.06 -18.04 -3.04
N LYS A 49 -1.27 -18.82 -4.10
CA LYS A 49 -0.25 -19.75 -4.62
C LYS A 49 0.65 -19.15 -5.69
N LYS A 50 0.49 -17.86 -6.00
CA LYS A 50 1.28 -17.19 -7.03
C LYS A 50 2.60 -16.69 -6.46
N GLN A 51 3.68 -17.19 -7.03
CA GLN A 51 5.01 -16.65 -6.83
C GLN A 51 5.14 -15.37 -7.67
N MET A 52 4.91 -14.24 -7.02
CA MET A 52 5.19 -12.92 -7.57
C MET A 52 6.51 -12.41 -7.00
N SER A 53 7.33 -11.79 -7.85
CA SER A 53 8.53 -11.10 -7.39
C SER A 53 8.13 -9.85 -6.58
N PHE A 54 9.03 -9.36 -5.72
CA PHE A 54 8.79 -8.13 -4.96
C PHE A 54 8.47 -6.93 -5.87
N ALA A 55 9.19 -6.78 -7.00
CA ALA A 55 8.90 -5.75 -7.99
C ALA A 55 7.49 -5.90 -8.59
N SER A 56 7.08 -7.12 -8.94
CA SER A 56 5.73 -7.38 -9.45
C SER A 56 4.64 -7.11 -8.41
N LEU A 57 4.93 -7.35 -7.12
CA LEU A 57 4.02 -7.00 -6.03
C LEU A 57 3.85 -5.48 -5.90
N ILE A 58 4.93 -4.70 -6.01
CA ILE A 58 4.85 -3.23 -6.01
C ILE A 58 4.00 -2.75 -7.17
N ASP A 59 4.30 -3.21 -8.39
CA ASP A 59 3.56 -2.78 -9.59
C ASP A 59 2.09 -3.12 -9.45
N PHE A 60 1.77 -4.34 -9.05
CA PHE A 60 0.38 -4.75 -8.90
C PHE A 60 -0.34 -4.00 -7.79
N ALA A 61 0.29 -3.82 -6.62
CA ALA A 61 -0.27 -3.03 -5.52
C ALA A 61 -0.52 -1.57 -5.95
N SER A 62 0.42 -0.96 -6.68
CA SER A 62 0.27 0.41 -7.17
C SER A 62 -0.89 0.58 -8.16
N CYS A 63 -1.20 -0.45 -8.96
CA CYS A 63 -2.38 -0.43 -9.84
C CYS A 63 -3.72 -0.51 -9.09
N LEU A 64 -3.72 -0.96 -7.83
CA LEU A 64 -4.90 -1.06 -6.99
C LEU A 64 -5.13 0.20 -6.15
N GLU A 65 -4.20 1.16 -6.19
CA GLU A 65 -4.26 2.39 -5.39
C GLU A 65 -4.51 3.62 -6.26
N PHE A 66 -5.41 4.49 -5.80
CA PHE A 66 -5.74 5.75 -6.46
C PHE A 66 -5.51 6.96 -5.53
N ASN A 67 -5.09 6.72 -4.29
CA ASN A 67 -4.80 7.76 -3.32
C ASN A 67 -3.42 8.39 -3.56
N ALA A 68 -3.42 9.60 -4.14
CA ALA A 68 -2.21 10.38 -4.38
C ALA A 68 -1.37 10.67 -3.11
N ARG A 69 -1.95 10.61 -1.91
CA ARG A 69 -1.21 10.87 -0.67
C ARG A 69 -0.19 9.79 -0.34
N ILE A 70 -0.45 8.55 -0.75
CA ILE A 70 0.46 7.43 -0.48
C ILE A 70 1.27 7.04 -1.70
N ASP A 71 1.13 7.73 -2.83
CA ASP A 71 1.78 7.38 -4.10
C ASP A 71 3.32 7.35 -4.02
N TRP A 72 3.88 8.20 -3.13
CA TRP A 72 5.31 8.23 -2.85
C TRP A 72 5.86 6.87 -2.40
N ILE A 73 5.03 6.04 -1.74
CA ILE A 73 5.50 4.78 -1.15
C ILE A 73 5.99 3.80 -2.21
N TRP A 74 5.40 3.83 -3.41
CA TRP A 74 5.79 2.91 -4.48
C TRP A 74 7.22 3.16 -4.94
N LYS A 75 7.63 4.42 -5.02
CA LYS A 75 9.01 4.78 -5.34
C LYS A 75 9.97 4.44 -4.19
N ALA A 76 9.53 4.64 -2.94
CA ALA A 76 10.32 4.28 -1.76
C ALA A 76 10.56 2.76 -1.68
N LEU A 77 9.53 1.94 -1.92
CA LEU A 77 9.64 0.47 -1.97
C LEU A 77 10.57 -0.01 -3.08
N ARG A 78 10.59 0.65 -4.24
CA ARG A 78 11.54 0.34 -5.33
C ARG A 78 12.98 0.64 -4.93
N LYS A 79 13.23 1.73 -4.21
CA LYS A 79 14.55 2.08 -3.67
C LYS A 79 15.00 1.09 -2.59
N ALA A 80 14.11 0.70 -1.68
CA ALA A 80 14.38 -0.38 -0.73
C ALA A 80 14.79 -1.67 -1.47
N ASN A 81 14.04 -2.04 -2.52
CA ASN A 81 14.34 -3.20 -3.36
C ASN A 81 15.74 -3.12 -3.99
N GLN A 82 16.19 -1.93 -4.39
CA GLN A 82 17.55 -1.71 -4.91
C GLN A 82 18.62 -1.94 -3.85
N ILE A 83 18.44 -1.42 -2.63
CA ILE A 83 19.35 -1.64 -1.48
C ILE A 83 19.55 -3.14 -1.24
N ARG A 84 18.46 -3.91 -1.19
CA ARG A 84 18.54 -5.37 -0.99
C ARG A 84 19.25 -6.08 -2.12
N ASN A 85 19.03 -5.66 -3.37
CA ASN A 85 19.74 -6.25 -4.51
C ASN A 85 21.24 -5.93 -4.46
N GLN A 86 21.62 -4.68 -4.16
CA GLN A 86 23.02 -4.28 -4.02
C GLN A 86 23.73 -5.06 -2.91
N LEU A 87 23.08 -5.20 -1.75
CA LEU A 87 23.58 -6.02 -0.63
C LEU A 87 23.75 -7.49 -1.00
N ALA A 88 22.78 -8.08 -1.71
CA ALA A 88 22.85 -9.47 -2.15
C ALA A 88 23.96 -9.71 -3.19
N HIS A 89 24.30 -8.69 -3.98
CA HIS A 89 25.36 -8.77 -4.98
C HIS A 89 26.74 -8.36 -4.45
N GLN A 90 26.88 -7.98 -3.18
CA GLN A 90 28.15 -7.53 -2.53
C GLN A 90 28.95 -6.50 -3.35
N LEU A 91 28.25 -5.73 -4.19
CA LEU A 91 28.86 -4.91 -5.23
C LEU A 91 28.89 -3.44 -4.75
N GLU A 92 30.09 -3.02 -4.35
CA GLU A 92 30.52 -1.64 -4.08
C GLU A 92 29.81 -0.91 -2.92
N PRO A 93 30.43 -0.83 -1.73
CA PRO A 93 29.90 -0.13 -0.55
C PRO A 93 29.46 1.34 -0.81
N ALA A 94 30.18 2.06 -1.68
CA ALA A 94 29.89 3.47 -1.97
C ALA A 94 28.53 3.68 -2.65
N LYS A 95 28.12 2.80 -3.57
CA LYS A 95 26.81 2.88 -4.24
C LYS A 95 25.65 2.55 -3.30
N LEU A 96 25.91 1.71 -2.31
CA LEU A 96 24.93 1.33 -1.30
C LEU A 96 24.62 2.50 -0.37
N GLU A 97 25.64 3.16 0.15
CA GLU A 97 25.48 4.35 1.01
C GLU A 97 24.71 5.47 0.29
N GLU A 98 25.08 5.77 -0.96
CA GLU A 98 24.36 6.73 -1.80
C GLU A 98 22.88 6.36 -2.01
N THR A 99 22.59 5.07 -2.19
CA THR A 99 21.20 4.59 -2.39
C THR A 99 20.39 4.68 -1.10
N GLU A 100 21.03 4.43 0.05
CA GLU A 100 20.43 4.57 1.38
C GLU A 100 20.11 6.04 1.70
N ASP A 101 21.07 6.93 1.53
CA ASP A 101 20.87 8.37 1.77
C ASP A 101 19.76 8.91 0.86
N ALA A 102 19.78 8.53 -0.43
CA ALA A 102 18.74 8.91 -1.37
C ALA A 102 17.37 8.25 -1.07
N LEU A 103 17.29 7.22 -0.23
CA LEU A 103 16.04 6.68 0.28
C LEU A 103 15.58 7.45 1.51
N VAL A 104 16.48 7.72 2.46
CA VAL A 104 16.21 8.54 3.66
C VAL A 104 15.64 9.89 3.25
N GLU A 105 16.37 10.64 2.42
CA GLU A 105 15.93 11.96 1.94
C GLU A 105 14.58 11.90 1.22
N TYR A 106 14.35 10.84 0.44
CA TYR A 106 13.11 10.68 -0.30
C TYR A 106 11.92 10.44 0.64
N VAL A 107 12.10 9.63 1.68
CA VAL A 107 11.04 9.36 2.67
C VAL A 107 10.80 10.59 3.54
N GLU A 108 11.86 11.27 3.98
CA GLU A 108 11.76 12.53 4.76
C GLU A 108 10.97 13.60 4.00
N ALA A 109 11.20 13.73 2.70
CA ALA A 109 10.51 14.71 1.86
C ALA A 109 9.03 14.39 1.57
N ASN A 110 8.56 13.17 1.86
CA ASN A 110 7.21 12.70 1.48
C ASN A 110 6.44 12.12 2.68
N ASP A 111 6.31 12.89 3.77
CA ASP A 111 5.51 12.52 4.96
C ASP A 111 6.13 11.42 5.85
N GLY A 112 7.45 11.25 5.81
CA GLY A 112 8.16 10.46 6.82
C GLY A 112 8.34 11.17 8.15
N GLU A 113 7.60 10.73 9.16
CA GLU A 113 7.91 11.04 10.56
C GLU A 113 9.10 10.19 11.02
N PHE A 114 10.31 10.74 10.89
CA PHE A 114 11.49 10.25 11.62
C PHE A 114 11.55 10.91 13.00
N SER A 115 10.48 10.79 13.80
CA SER A 115 10.42 11.42 15.13
C SER A 115 10.86 10.49 16.26
N VAL A 116 11.67 9.46 15.96
CA VAL A 116 12.26 8.60 16.99
C VAL A 116 13.68 9.08 17.22
N ALA A 117 13.95 9.61 18.41
CA ALA A 117 15.30 9.94 18.83
C ALA A 117 16.11 8.64 18.91
N ALA A 118 17.09 8.54 18.02
CA ALA A 118 18.04 7.45 17.98
C ALA A 118 18.81 7.33 19.29
N GLY A 119 18.88 6.12 19.84
CA GLY A 119 19.89 5.81 20.83
C GLY A 119 21.24 5.63 20.13
N ASP A 120 22.32 6.17 20.70
CA ASP A 120 23.68 6.17 20.10
C ASP A 120 24.22 4.76 19.71
N ASP A 121 23.57 3.67 20.13
CA ASP A 121 24.00 2.28 19.93
C ASP A 121 23.46 1.59 18.65
N LEU A 122 22.61 2.24 17.85
CA LEU A 122 21.97 1.61 16.68
C LEU A 122 22.59 2.03 15.33
N MET A 123 23.58 1.26 14.86
CA MET A 123 24.34 1.60 13.64
C MET A 123 23.51 1.75 12.35
N TYR A 124 22.40 1.03 12.21
CA TYR A 124 21.55 1.06 11.00
C TYR A 124 20.12 1.45 11.31
N GLU A 125 19.95 2.31 12.31
CA GLU A 125 18.64 2.71 12.80
C GLU A 125 17.76 3.30 11.70
N LYS A 126 18.29 4.24 10.90
CA LYS A 126 17.55 4.89 9.81
C LYS A 126 16.96 3.88 8.85
N LEU A 127 17.73 2.86 8.48
CA LEU A 127 17.27 1.80 7.57
C LEU A 127 16.13 0.99 8.22
N ALA A 128 16.27 0.62 9.50
CA ALA A 128 15.22 -0.09 10.23
C ALA A 128 13.93 0.75 10.36
N LEU A 129 14.06 2.06 10.65
CA LEU A 129 12.95 3.01 10.72
C LEU A 129 12.23 3.14 9.37
N ILE A 130 12.98 3.24 8.27
CA ILE A 130 12.39 3.25 6.92
C ILE A 130 11.57 1.97 6.69
N PHE A 131 12.12 0.79 6.97
CA PHE A 131 11.37 -0.46 6.80
C PHE A 131 10.10 -0.47 7.65
N PHE A 132 10.17 0.02 8.89
CA PHE A 132 9.01 0.14 9.76
C PHE A 132 7.95 1.09 9.19
N GLN A 133 8.35 2.28 8.75
CA GLN A 133 7.43 3.27 8.21
C GLN A 133 6.77 2.79 6.91
N LEU A 134 7.55 2.19 6.01
CA LEU A 134 7.00 1.59 4.79
C LEU A 134 6.01 0.47 5.11
N PHE A 135 6.30 -0.35 6.12
CA PHE A 135 5.39 -1.36 6.61
C PHE A 135 4.11 -0.76 7.20
N ASP A 136 4.25 0.27 8.04
CA ASP A 136 3.14 0.96 8.69
C ASP A 136 2.17 1.54 7.67
N VAL A 137 2.66 2.29 6.68
CA VAL A 137 1.81 2.88 5.63
C VAL A 137 1.08 1.79 4.84
N LEU A 138 1.73 0.68 4.50
CA LEU A 138 1.07 -0.44 3.80
C LEU A 138 -0.03 -1.09 4.63
N ILE A 139 0.18 -1.27 5.94
CA ILE A 139 -0.81 -1.90 6.80
C ILE A 139 -1.96 -0.94 7.13
N SER A 140 -1.65 0.34 7.38
CA SER A 140 -2.59 1.40 7.75
C SER A 140 -3.39 1.96 6.57
N ALA A 141 -3.00 1.67 5.33
CA ALA A 141 -3.72 2.16 4.16
C ALA A 141 -5.16 1.62 4.10
N PRO A 142 -6.19 2.50 4.07
CA PRO A 142 -7.60 2.13 4.13
C PRO A 142 -8.01 1.27 2.94
N THR A 143 -8.98 0.38 3.14
CA THR A 143 -9.46 -0.50 2.07
C THR A 143 -10.26 0.29 1.03
N THR A 144 -10.40 -0.27 -0.18
CA THR A 144 -11.12 0.39 -1.28
C THR A 144 -12.56 0.77 -0.92
N ASP A 145 -13.21 0.00 -0.02
CA ASP A 145 -14.56 0.28 0.46
C ASP A 145 -14.65 1.54 1.35
N GLU A 146 -13.59 1.85 2.12
CA GLU A 146 -13.50 3.05 2.96
C GLU A 146 -13.14 4.31 2.14
N ASN A 147 -12.38 4.15 1.04
CA ASN A 147 -12.03 5.23 0.13
C ASN A 147 -13.24 5.77 -0.65
N ILE A 148 -14.23 4.92 -0.97
CA ILE A 148 -15.50 5.34 -1.60
C ILE A 148 -16.35 6.17 -0.63
N GLN A 149 -16.30 5.89 0.68
CA GLN A 149 -17.05 6.64 1.69
C GLN A 149 -16.41 8.00 2.03
N GLN A 150 -15.08 8.11 2.01
CA GLN A 150 -14.39 9.38 2.31
C GLN A 150 -14.59 10.45 1.22
N ASP A 151 -14.81 10.08 -0.04
CA ASP A 151 -15.06 11.05 -1.11
C ASP A 151 -16.47 11.67 -1.02
N GLY A 152 -17.44 10.94 -0.45
CA GLY A 152 -18.78 11.45 -0.13
C GLY A 152 -18.83 12.40 1.08
N MET A 153 -17.84 12.33 1.98
CA MET A 153 -17.72 13.20 3.16
C MET A 153 -17.01 14.53 2.90
N LYS A 154 -16.47 14.77 1.69
CA LYS A 154 -15.91 16.08 1.30
C LYS A 154 -16.93 17.22 1.41
N LYS A 155 -18.23 16.94 1.52
CA LYS A 155 -19.29 17.94 1.69
C LYS A 155 -19.36 18.55 3.10
N TYR A 156 -18.68 17.99 4.12
CA TYR A 156 -18.80 18.45 5.51
C TYR A 156 -17.47 18.89 6.15
N LYS A 157 -16.40 18.98 5.36
CA LYS A 157 -15.09 19.41 5.87
C LYS A 157 -15.13 20.93 6.13
N GLY A 158 -15.16 21.31 7.40
CA GLY A 158 -15.18 22.71 7.86
C GLY A 158 -16.43 23.15 8.63
N LEU A 159 -17.41 22.27 8.85
CA LEU A 159 -18.60 22.57 9.64
C LEU A 159 -18.41 22.16 11.12
N SER A 160 -18.83 23.02 12.05
CA SER A 160 -18.88 22.68 13.47
C SER A 160 -20.02 21.69 13.76
N PHE A 161 -19.91 20.98 14.88
CA PHE A 161 -20.90 19.99 15.31
C PHE A 161 -22.33 20.57 15.41
N ASP A 162 -22.46 21.85 15.82
CA ASP A 162 -23.74 22.56 15.88
C ASP A 162 -24.33 22.85 14.49
N GLN A 163 -23.47 23.08 13.49
CA GLN A 163 -23.88 23.32 12.10
C GLN A 163 -24.39 22.04 11.42
N LEU A 164 -23.86 20.88 11.82
CA LEU A 164 -24.35 19.56 11.39
C LEU A 164 -25.77 19.29 11.93
N LEU A 165 -26.04 19.62 13.19
CA LEU A 165 -27.35 19.41 13.83
C LEU A 165 -28.43 20.37 13.30
N GLY A 166 -28.07 21.61 12.95
CA GLY A 166 -29.00 22.58 12.36
C GLY A 166 -29.44 22.26 10.93
N SER A 167 -28.69 21.44 10.19
CA SER A 167 -29.01 21.04 8.80
C SER A 167 -29.99 19.86 8.70
N ALA A 168 -30.14 19.08 9.78
CA ALA A 168 -31.04 17.94 9.83
C ALA A 168 -32.50 18.30 10.12
N SER A 169 -32.81 19.55 10.49
CA SER A 169 -34.16 19.98 10.85
C SER A 169 -35.01 20.50 9.68
N ASN A 170 -34.44 20.67 8.48
CA ASN A 170 -35.17 21.19 7.32
C ASN A 170 -35.03 20.28 6.09
N GLY A 171 -36.04 19.43 5.88
CA GLY A 171 -36.47 19.07 4.51
C GLY A 171 -36.25 17.61 4.06
N ALA A 172 -37.36 16.86 4.12
CA ALA A 172 -37.77 15.76 3.23
C ALA A 172 -36.88 14.51 3.11
N SER A 173 -37.44 13.42 3.64
CA SER A 173 -37.01 12.02 3.54
C SER A 173 -36.93 11.50 2.10
N LEU A 174 -35.74 11.08 1.68
CA LEU A 174 -35.52 10.01 0.70
C LEU A 174 -34.33 9.18 1.20
N GLY A 175 -34.53 7.87 1.36
CA GLY A 175 -33.53 6.98 1.97
C GLY A 175 -32.28 6.80 1.09
N PRO A 176 -31.12 6.46 1.68
CA PRO A 176 -29.84 6.31 0.96
C PRO A 176 -29.86 5.34 -0.23
N LEU A 177 -30.79 4.37 -0.23
CA LEU A 177 -30.89 3.33 -1.25
C LEU A 177 -31.50 3.80 -2.58
N GLU A 178 -32.36 4.82 -2.58
CA GLU A 178 -33.01 5.32 -3.82
C GLU A 178 -32.12 6.29 -4.61
N ALA A 179 -31.15 6.94 -3.94
CA ALA A 179 -30.19 7.82 -4.59
C ALA A 179 -29.12 7.04 -5.39
N ILE A 180 -28.81 5.80 -4.97
CA ILE A 180 -27.77 4.96 -5.59
C ILE A 180 -28.22 4.45 -6.96
N ASP A 181 -29.49 4.07 -7.11
CA ASP A 181 -30.05 3.50 -8.36
C ASP A 181 -30.20 4.55 -9.48
N LYS A 182 -30.18 5.85 -9.11
CA LYS A 182 -30.25 6.98 -10.05
C LYS A 182 -28.87 7.43 -10.54
N VAL A 183 -27.82 7.20 -9.74
CA VAL A 183 -26.42 7.52 -10.08
C VAL A 183 -25.77 6.38 -10.88
N LEU A 184 -26.10 5.13 -10.57
CA LEU A 184 -25.66 3.96 -11.31
C LEU A 184 -26.66 3.63 -12.42
N GLY A 185 -26.68 4.44 -13.48
CA GLY A 185 -27.47 4.15 -14.67
C GLY A 185 -27.30 2.68 -15.08
N LYS A 186 -28.41 1.93 -15.13
CA LYS A 186 -28.46 0.49 -15.40
C LYS A 186 -27.50 0.12 -16.55
N LYS A 187 -26.32 -0.42 -16.22
CA LYS A 187 -25.45 -1.04 -17.22
C LYS A 187 -26.15 -2.31 -17.71
N PRO A 188 -26.44 -2.48 -19.01
CA PRO A 188 -26.96 -3.75 -19.49
C PRO A 188 -25.94 -4.85 -19.20
N GLY A 189 -26.40 -5.91 -18.52
CA GLY A 189 -25.56 -7.05 -18.17
C GLY A 189 -24.87 -7.63 -19.40
N TYR A 190 -23.62 -8.07 -19.22
CA TYR A 190 -22.85 -8.71 -20.28
C TYR A 190 -23.59 -9.94 -20.81
N THR A 191 -24.03 -9.88 -22.07
CA THR A 191 -24.54 -11.03 -22.81
C THR A 191 -23.41 -11.52 -23.73
N PRO A 192 -22.85 -12.72 -23.52
CA PRO A 192 -21.80 -13.22 -24.39
C PRO A 192 -22.32 -13.39 -25.82
N PRO A 193 -21.55 -13.03 -26.86
CA PRO A 193 -21.98 -13.20 -28.24
C PRO A 193 -22.15 -14.69 -28.58
N PRO A 194 -23.14 -15.06 -29.41
CA PRO A 194 -23.33 -16.44 -29.83
C PRO A 194 -22.10 -16.94 -30.59
N ARG A 195 -21.56 -18.09 -30.17
CA ARG A 195 -20.39 -18.75 -30.81
C ARG A 195 -20.67 -18.96 -32.30
N SER A 196 -19.86 -18.35 -33.16
CA SER A 196 -19.96 -18.57 -34.61
C SER A 196 -19.55 -20.00 -34.96
N LYS A 197 -20.49 -20.79 -35.48
CA LYS A 197 -20.24 -22.12 -36.06
C LYS A 197 -19.58 -21.98 -37.44
N LYS A 198 -18.36 -21.46 -37.54
CA LYS A 198 -17.56 -21.55 -38.78
C LYS A 198 -16.08 -21.76 -38.48
N ARG A 199 -15.73 -23.03 -38.27
CA ARG A 199 -14.40 -23.56 -38.60
C ARG A 199 -14.51 -25.06 -38.89
N ARG A 200 -15.17 -25.40 -40.00
CA ARG A 200 -14.80 -26.59 -40.77
C ARG A 200 -13.52 -26.20 -41.52
N ARG A 201 -12.38 -26.70 -41.08
CA ARG A 201 -11.20 -26.82 -41.94
C ARG A 201 -11.02 -28.30 -42.22
N GLN A 202 -11.19 -28.61 -43.51
CA GLN A 202 -10.82 -29.87 -44.13
C GLN A 202 -9.34 -30.12 -43.86
N TRP A 203 -9.04 -31.33 -43.40
CA TRP A 203 -7.85 -32.11 -43.74
C TRP A 203 -8.31 -33.56 -43.82
#